data_AF-A0AAV1UQS5-F1
#
_entry.id   AF-A0AAV1UQS5-F1
#
_cell.length_a   1.000
_cell.length_b   1.000
_cell.length_c   1.000
_cell.angle_alpha   90.00
_cell.angle_beta   90.00
_cell.angle_gamma   90.00
#
_symmetry.space_group_name_H-M   'P 1'
#
loop_
_entity.id
_entity.type
_entity.pdbx_description
1 polymer ?
#
loop_
_entity_poly.entity_id
_entity_poly.type
_entity_poly.pdbx_seq_one_letter_code
_entity_poly.pdbx_strand_id
1 'polypeptide(L)'
;MNMLDDEDDQSFHATRDGYSHLSNVEGDAVERMGSTMGTHAVSVMLEALNRDAQHATIAKFIQNELDAEREKVALLYQQGSQQAELLRKQGAQQFELLRQQQAAAGGSMHSRRPETLNIDISKYRGVEEDSLLRWFVELDDAIRARRIDDGDMRVAFAQSNLAGRAKTWALGLKLHDPCAFGSLEVFKSRLR
;
A
#
# COMPACT_ATOMS: atom_id res chain seq x y z
N MET A 1 -12.32 -31.62 -62.06
CA MET A 1 -13.79 -31.59 -61.95
C MET A 1 -14.17 -32.77 -61.07
N ASN A 2 -14.16 -32.60 -59.74
CA ASN A 2 -14.78 -33.55 -58.81
C ASN A 2 -15.85 -32.76 -58.07
N MET A 3 -17.09 -33.11 -58.39
CA MET A 3 -18.33 -32.73 -57.70
C MET A 3 -18.29 -33.32 -56.28
N LEU A 4 -18.54 -32.51 -55.26
CA LEU A 4 -19.77 -32.55 -54.45
C LEU A 4 -20.13 -33.98 -54.01
N ASP A 5 -19.58 -34.39 -52.88
CA ASP A 5 -20.32 -35.22 -51.93
C ASP A 5 -20.48 -34.33 -50.69
N ASP A 6 -21.67 -33.72 -50.63
CA ASP A 6 -22.24 -33.13 -49.43
C ASP A 6 -22.44 -34.26 -48.42
N GLU A 7 -21.44 -34.49 -47.57
CA GLU A 7 -21.61 -35.29 -46.37
C GLU A 7 -22.56 -34.52 -45.45
N ASP A 8 -23.74 -35.10 -45.28
CA ASP A 8 -24.80 -34.73 -44.35
C ASP A 8 -24.24 -34.20 -43.02
N ASP A 9 -24.15 -32.87 -42.91
CA ASP A 9 -24.06 -32.18 -41.63
C ASP A 9 -25.46 -32.21 -41.01
N GLN A 10 -25.94 -33.41 -40.72
CA GLN A 10 -27.03 -33.65 -39.78
C GLN A 10 -26.47 -33.37 -38.38
N SER A 11 -26.22 -32.08 -38.14
CA SER A 11 -26.29 -31.46 -36.84
C SER A 11 -27.67 -31.82 -36.29
N PHE A 12 -27.74 -32.95 -35.59
CA PHE A 12 -28.79 -33.30 -34.66
C PHE A 12 -28.73 -32.22 -33.58
N HIS A 13 -29.29 -31.05 -33.90
CA HIS A 13 -29.82 -30.14 -32.92
C HIS A 13 -30.83 -30.98 -32.16
N ALA A 14 -30.42 -31.52 -31.00
CA ALA A 14 -31.33 -32.11 -30.04
C ALA A 14 -32.40 -31.05 -29.82
N THR A 15 -33.55 -31.26 -30.47
CA THR A 15 -34.51 -30.20 -30.68
C THR A 15 -35.00 -29.82 -29.30
N ARG A 16 -34.80 -28.55 -28.95
CA ARG A 16 -35.32 -27.88 -27.75
C ARG A 16 -36.83 -28.11 -27.53
N ASP A 17 -37.51 -28.72 -28.49
CA ASP A 17 -38.91 -29.14 -28.47
C ASP A 17 -39.20 -30.39 -27.60
N GLY A 18 -38.21 -31.26 -27.35
CA GLY A 18 -38.39 -32.47 -26.53
C GLY A 18 -38.37 -32.24 -25.01
N TYR A 19 -37.89 -31.08 -24.56
CA TYR A 19 -37.61 -30.76 -23.16
C TYR A 19 -38.21 -29.43 -22.72
N SER A 20 -39.37 -29.05 -23.26
CA SER A 20 -40.08 -27.80 -22.93
C SER A 20 -40.44 -27.64 -21.43
N HIS A 21 -40.30 -28.72 -20.65
CA HIS A 21 -40.51 -28.74 -19.20
C HIS A 21 -39.29 -28.46 -18.34
N LEU A 22 -38.10 -28.47 -18.94
CA LEU A 22 -36.88 -28.14 -18.22
C LEU A 22 -36.76 -26.63 -18.05
N SER A 23 -36.23 -26.21 -16.91
CA SER A 23 -35.81 -24.83 -16.71
C SER A 23 -34.59 -24.50 -17.58
N ASN A 24 -34.31 -23.20 -17.80
CA ASN A 24 -33.12 -22.78 -18.55
C ASN A 24 -31.82 -23.37 -17.96
N VAL A 25 -31.71 -23.40 -16.62
CA VAL A 25 -30.54 -23.95 -15.91
C VAL A 25 -30.38 -25.44 -16.18
N GLU A 26 -31.49 -26.19 -16.23
CA GLU A 26 -31.48 -27.61 -16.54
C GLU A 26 -31.19 -27.87 -18.03
N GLY A 27 -31.71 -27.03 -18.93
CA GLY A 27 -31.38 -27.07 -20.36
C GLY A 27 -29.90 -26.85 -20.61
N ASP A 28 -29.31 -25.82 -19.99
CA ASP A 28 -27.87 -25.54 -20.06
C ASP A 28 -27.06 -26.70 -19.45
N ALA A 29 -27.56 -27.34 -18.40
CA ALA A 29 -26.91 -28.50 -17.81
C ALA A 29 -26.95 -29.72 -18.74
N VAL A 30 -28.06 -29.97 -19.44
CA VAL A 30 -28.17 -31.03 -20.46
C VAL A 30 -27.19 -30.80 -21.61
N GLU A 31 -26.98 -29.56 -22.03
CA GLU A 31 -25.97 -29.20 -23.03
C GLU A 31 -24.54 -29.49 -22.55
N ARG A 32 -24.22 -29.15 -21.29
CA ARG A 32 -22.91 -29.48 -20.67
C ARG A 32 -22.72 -30.98 -20.47
N MET A 33 -23.77 -31.71 -20.10
CA MET A 33 -23.76 -33.18 -20.08
C MET A 33 -23.45 -33.73 -21.48
N GLY A 34 -24.11 -33.21 -22.51
CA GLY A 34 -23.88 -33.60 -23.91
C GLY A 34 -22.44 -33.32 -24.36
N SER A 35 -21.85 -32.22 -23.92
CA SER A 35 -20.44 -31.90 -24.16
C SER A 35 -19.46 -32.86 -23.47
N THR A 36 -19.86 -33.48 -22.36
CA THR A 36 -18.99 -34.36 -21.56
C THR A 36 -19.08 -35.83 -21.98
N MET A 37 -20.28 -36.34 -22.25
CA MET A 37 -20.52 -37.77 -22.53
C MET A 37 -21.21 -38.05 -23.88
N GLY A 38 -21.45 -37.01 -24.68
CA GLY A 38 -22.06 -37.09 -26.01
C GLY A 38 -23.55 -36.75 -26.00
N THR A 39 -23.96 -35.80 -26.84
CA THR A 39 -25.35 -35.31 -26.95
C THR A 39 -26.34 -36.44 -27.23
N HIS A 40 -26.00 -37.37 -28.12
CA HIS A 40 -26.86 -38.52 -28.44
C HIS A 40 -27.05 -39.46 -27.23
N ALA A 41 -25.98 -39.75 -26.50
CA ALA A 41 -26.04 -40.60 -25.31
C ALA A 41 -26.92 -39.99 -24.22
N VAL A 42 -26.84 -38.65 -24.05
CA VAL A 42 -27.69 -37.92 -23.09
C VAL A 42 -29.15 -37.92 -23.52
N SER A 43 -29.45 -37.75 -24.82
CA SER A 43 -30.83 -37.81 -25.35
C SER A 43 -31.45 -39.17 -25.05
N VAL A 44 -30.78 -40.27 -25.44
CA VAL A 44 -31.26 -41.65 -25.22
C VAL A 44 -31.45 -41.96 -23.73
N MET A 45 -30.51 -41.51 -22.88
CA MET A 45 -30.61 -41.70 -21.43
C MET A 45 -31.82 -40.97 -20.85
N LEU A 46 -32.05 -39.72 -21.24
CA LEU A 46 -33.17 -38.93 -20.71
C LEU A 46 -34.52 -39.40 -21.25
N GLU A 47 -34.59 -39.82 -22.51
CA GLU A 47 -35.79 -40.40 -23.13
C GLU A 47 -36.24 -41.71 -22.46
N ALA A 48 -35.30 -42.48 -21.93
CA ALA A 48 -35.59 -43.70 -21.16
C ALA A 48 -36.15 -43.42 -19.75
N LEU A 49 -36.11 -42.17 -19.28
CA LEU A 49 -36.51 -41.76 -17.94
C LEU A 49 -37.86 -41.01 -17.95
N ASN A 50 -38.63 -41.17 -16.88
CA ASN A 50 -39.79 -40.30 -16.65
C ASN A 50 -39.35 -38.89 -16.22
N ARG A 51 -40.27 -37.93 -16.26
CA ARG A 51 -40.00 -36.51 -16.00
C ARG A 51 -39.29 -36.26 -14.65
N ASP A 52 -39.78 -36.88 -13.58
CA ASP A 52 -39.20 -36.72 -12.24
C ASP A 52 -37.77 -37.27 -12.16
N ALA A 53 -37.54 -38.42 -12.82
CA ALA A 53 -36.22 -39.03 -12.92
C ALA A 53 -35.26 -38.23 -13.81
N GLN A 54 -35.75 -37.55 -14.86
CA GLN A 54 -34.96 -36.61 -15.66
C GLN A 54 -34.50 -35.43 -14.80
N HIS A 55 -35.42 -34.74 -14.11
CA HIS A 55 -35.09 -33.65 -13.19
C HIS A 55 -34.10 -34.10 -12.12
N ALA A 56 -34.31 -35.26 -11.51
CA ALA A 56 -33.40 -35.81 -10.50
C ALA A 56 -31.99 -36.10 -11.07
N THR A 57 -31.89 -36.57 -12.30
CA THR A 57 -30.60 -36.87 -12.96
C THR A 57 -29.85 -35.58 -13.28
N ILE A 58 -30.53 -34.59 -13.84
CA ILE A 58 -29.95 -33.29 -14.17
C ILE A 58 -29.53 -32.54 -12.89
N ALA A 59 -30.37 -32.56 -11.85
CA ALA A 59 -30.05 -31.95 -10.56
C ALA A 59 -28.81 -32.59 -9.92
N LYS A 60 -28.66 -33.92 -10.00
CA LYS A 60 -27.45 -34.61 -9.52
C LYS A 60 -26.21 -34.18 -10.31
N PHE A 61 -26.32 -34.03 -11.63
CA PHE A 61 -25.21 -33.55 -12.45
C PHE A 61 -24.78 -32.13 -12.02
N ILE A 62 -25.74 -31.21 -11.90
CA ILE A 62 -25.48 -29.83 -11.44
C ILE A 62 -24.84 -29.82 -10.05
N GLN A 63 -25.33 -30.65 -9.13
CA GLN A 63 -24.79 -30.75 -7.79
C GLN A 63 -23.34 -31.24 -7.78
N ASN A 64 -23.03 -32.25 -8.60
CA ASN A 64 -21.66 -32.76 -8.75
C ASN A 64 -20.73 -31.70 -9.34
N GLU A 65 -21.16 -30.95 -10.36
CA GLU A 65 -20.39 -29.81 -10.90
C GLU A 65 -20.15 -28.75 -9.82
N LEU A 66 -21.20 -28.38 -9.08
CA LEU A 66 -21.12 -27.36 -8.05
C LEU A 66 -20.19 -27.77 -6.90
N ASP A 67 -20.23 -29.04 -6.48
CA ASP A 67 -19.36 -29.54 -5.42
C ASP A 67 -17.90 -29.61 -5.87
N ALA A 68 -17.64 -30.01 -7.11
CA ALA A 68 -16.31 -29.97 -7.70
C ALA A 68 -15.76 -28.53 -7.77
N GLU A 69 -16.58 -27.55 -8.17
CA GLU A 69 -16.18 -26.15 -8.19
C GLU A 69 -15.97 -25.58 -6.78
N ARG A 70 -16.82 -25.96 -5.81
CA ARG A 70 -16.63 -25.58 -4.41
C ARG A 70 -15.32 -26.11 -3.83
N GLU A 71 -14.96 -27.36 -4.17
CA GLU A 71 -13.69 -27.95 -3.75
C GLU A 71 -12.51 -27.17 -4.36
N LYS A 72 -12.55 -26.85 -5.65
CA LYS A 72 -11.53 -26.01 -6.30
C LYS A 72 -11.40 -24.65 -5.65
N VAL A 73 -12.53 -23.99 -5.36
CA VAL A 73 -12.56 -22.69 -4.69
C VAL A 73 -11.95 -22.80 -3.28
N ALA A 74 -12.28 -23.84 -2.52
CA ALA A 74 -11.71 -24.06 -1.19
C ALA A 74 -10.19 -24.23 -1.23
N LEU A 75 -9.67 -24.95 -2.24
CA LEU A 75 -8.23 -25.11 -2.46
C LEU A 75 -7.55 -23.78 -2.79
N LEU A 76 -8.15 -22.96 -3.66
CA LEU A 76 -7.62 -21.64 -3.99
C LEU A 76 -7.56 -20.72 -2.76
N TYR A 77 -8.61 -20.72 -1.94
CA TYR A 77 -8.62 -19.96 -0.68
C TYR A 77 -7.56 -20.47 0.30
N GLN A 78 -7.41 -21.78 0.42
CA GLN A 78 -6.38 -22.38 1.28
C GLN A 78 -4.97 -22.00 0.81
N GLN A 79 -4.71 -22.09 -0.49
CA GLN A 79 -3.42 -21.72 -1.08
C GLN A 79 -3.12 -20.23 -0.90
N GLY A 80 -4.10 -19.37 -1.17
CA GLY A 80 -3.97 -17.92 -0.97
C GLY A 80 -3.68 -17.56 0.49
N SER A 81 -4.37 -18.23 1.43
CA SER A 81 -4.12 -18.05 2.87
C SER A 81 -2.70 -18.49 3.27
N GLN A 82 -2.23 -19.64 2.77
CA GLN A 82 -0.87 -20.10 3.01
C GLN A 82 0.17 -19.13 2.42
N GLN A 83 -0.05 -18.63 1.21
CA GLN A 83 0.86 -17.67 0.56
C GLN A 83 0.90 -16.34 1.31
N ALA A 84 -0.24 -15.83 1.77
CA ALA A 84 -0.33 -14.62 2.56
C ALA A 84 0.43 -14.76 3.89
N GLU A 85 0.31 -15.91 4.56
CA GLU A 85 1.02 -16.18 5.80
C GLU A 85 2.53 -16.33 5.58
N LEU A 86 2.97 -16.91 4.46
CA LEU A 86 4.39 -16.95 4.09
C LEU A 86 4.96 -15.55 3.90
N LEU A 87 4.26 -14.68 3.16
CA LEU A 87 4.65 -13.28 2.98
C LEU A 87 4.69 -12.53 4.31
N ARG A 88 3.69 -12.75 5.18
CA ARG A 88 3.65 -12.19 6.53
C ARG A 88 4.85 -12.62 7.36
N LYS A 89 5.19 -13.91 7.36
CA LYS A 89 6.35 -14.45 8.07
C LYS A 89 7.65 -13.91 7.51
N GLN A 90 7.79 -13.83 6.19
CA GLN A 90 8.97 -13.25 5.56
C GLN A 90 9.14 -11.77 5.94
N GLY A 91 8.06 -10.99 5.91
CA GLY A 91 8.07 -9.59 6.36
C GLY A 91 8.44 -9.45 7.84
N ALA A 92 7.89 -10.31 8.71
CA ALA A 92 8.24 -10.33 10.13
C ALA A 92 9.71 -10.69 10.37
N GLN A 93 10.25 -11.67 9.63
CA GLN A 93 11.67 -12.05 9.69
C GLN A 93 12.59 -10.93 9.21
N GLN A 94 12.25 -10.25 8.10
CA GLN A 94 13.01 -9.10 7.61
C GLN A 94 13.03 -7.97 8.64
N PHE A 95 11.88 -7.70 9.27
CA PHE A 95 11.78 -6.68 10.31
C PHE A 95 12.60 -7.04 11.56
N GLU A 96 12.56 -8.29 11.99
CA GLU A 96 13.37 -8.77 13.12
C GLU A 96 14.86 -8.73 12.82
N LEU A 97 15.27 -9.06 11.59
CA LEU A 97 16.65 -8.96 11.14
C LEU A 97 17.12 -7.49 11.13
N LEU A 98 16.27 -6.56 10.68
CA LEU A 98 16.59 -5.13 10.73
C LEU A 98 16.74 -4.64 12.19
N ARG A 99 15.87 -5.08 13.09
CA ARG A 99 15.97 -4.79 14.52
C ARG A 99 17.27 -5.33 15.12
N GLN A 100 17.63 -6.58 14.85
CA GLN A 100 18.87 -7.18 15.35
C GLN A 100 20.11 -6.47 14.79
N GLN A 101 20.11 -6.07 13.51
CA GLN A 101 21.21 -5.26 12.96
C GLN A 101 21.34 -3.90 13.65
N GLN A 102 20.21 -3.24 13.96
CA GLN A 102 20.24 -2.00 14.74
C GLN A 102 20.73 -2.24 16.18
N ALA A 103 20.36 -3.35 16.82
CA ALA A 103 20.87 -3.72 18.14
C ALA A 103 22.37 -4.08 18.13
N ALA A 104 22.85 -4.78 17.09
CA ALA A 104 24.25 -5.15 16.92
C ALA A 104 25.12 -3.93 16.55
N ALA A 105 24.63 -3.02 15.70
CA ALA A 105 25.26 -1.73 15.45
C ALA A 105 25.22 -0.82 16.69
N GLY A 106 24.17 -0.93 17.52
CA GLY A 106 24.05 -0.30 18.84
C GLY A 106 25.02 -0.87 19.89
N GLY A 107 25.58 -2.06 19.68
CA GLY A 107 26.59 -2.67 20.55
C GLY A 107 27.98 -2.05 20.42
N SER A 108 28.24 -1.21 19.41
CA SER A 108 29.55 -0.56 19.22
C SER A 108 29.48 0.82 18.56
N MET A 109 28.34 1.52 18.68
CA MET A 109 28.21 2.91 18.21
C MET A 109 27.37 3.79 19.14
N HIS A 110 27.58 3.67 20.45
CA HIS A 110 27.67 4.90 21.25
C HIS A 110 29.09 5.46 21.11
N SER A 111 29.49 5.80 19.87
CA SER A 111 30.28 7.02 19.72
C SER A 111 29.43 8.08 20.39
N ARG A 112 29.88 8.57 21.55
CA ARG A 112 29.29 9.66 22.33
C ARG A 112 28.69 10.69 21.37
N ARG A 113 27.43 10.52 20.96
CA ARG A 113 26.68 11.63 20.41
C ARG A 113 26.51 12.50 21.63
N PRO A 114 27.10 13.71 21.67
CA PRO A 114 26.85 14.58 22.78
C PRO A 114 25.33 14.67 22.93
N GLU A 115 24.80 14.32 24.09
CA GLU A 115 23.43 14.67 24.42
C GLU A 115 23.38 16.20 24.37
N THR A 116 22.86 16.73 23.27
CA THR A 116 22.70 18.16 23.08
C THR A 116 21.44 18.58 23.82
N LEU A 117 21.58 19.45 24.80
CA LEU A 117 20.47 19.93 25.59
C LEU A 117 19.70 20.98 24.77
N ASN A 118 18.41 20.73 24.52
CA ASN A 118 17.55 21.67 23.83
C ASN A 118 17.00 22.71 24.82
N ILE A 119 17.70 23.84 24.97
CA ILE A 119 17.27 24.97 25.80
C ILE A 119 16.28 25.83 25.00
N ASP A 120 15.11 26.15 25.56
CA ASP A 120 14.15 27.06 24.94
C ASP A 120 14.62 28.52 25.05
N ILE A 121 14.42 29.30 23.99
CA ILE A 121 14.79 30.73 23.93
C ILE A 121 13.53 31.53 23.62
N SER A 122 13.31 32.61 24.37
CA SER A 122 12.27 33.57 24.00
C SER A 122 12.59 34.22 22.66
N LYS A 123 11.61 34.30 21.74
CA LYS A 123 11.85 34.94 20.44
C LYS A 123 12.02 36.45 20.61
N TYR A 124 13.02 37.03 19.95
CA TYR A 124 13.23 38.47 19.93
C TYR A 124 12.36 39.13 18.86
N ARG A 125 11.40 39.98 19.27
CA ARG A 125 10.49 40.67 18.34
C ARG A 125 11.04 42.03 17.89
N GLY A 126 11.95 42.61 18.66
CA GLY A 126 12.48 43.94 18.42
C GLY A 126 11.50 45.04 18.82
N VAL A 127 10.83 44.88 19.96
CA VAL A 127 10.01 45.92 20.62
C VAL A 127 10.73 46.48 21.85
N GLU A 128 10.33 47.65 22.36
CA GLU A 128 11.03 48.32 23.48
C GLU A 128 11.09 47.48 24.77
N GLU A 129 10.08 46.63 24.99
CA GLU A 129 10.01 45.71 26.12
C GLU A 129 11.02 44.55 26.01
N ASP A 130 11.51 44.25 24.80
CA ASP A 130 12.45 43.15 24.58
C ASP A 130 13.88 43.63 24.90
N SER A 131 14.51 43.04 25.92
CA SER A 131 15.93 43.28 26.20
C SER A 131 16.80 42.49 25.22
N LEU A 132 17.38 43.19 24.24
CA LEU A 132 18.29 42.60 23.25
C LEU A 132 19.52 41.96 23.90
N LEU A 133 20.08 42.62 24.93
CA LEU A 133 21.26 42.11 25.63
C LEU A 133 20.95 40.81 26.39
N ARG A 134 19.79 40.73 27.06
CA ARG A 134 19.34 39.49 27.71
C ARG A 134 19.18 38.37 26.67
N TRP A 135 18.55 38.69 25.54
CA TRP A 135 18.33 37.72 24.47
C TRP A 135 19.63 37.18 23.88
N PHE A 136 20.67 38.02 23.71
CA PHE A 136 21.98 37.54 23.27
C PHE A 136 22.61 36.52 24.23
N VAL A 137 22.46 36.71 25.54
CA VAL A 137 22.95 35.75 26.54
C VAL A 137 22.21 34.42 26.42
N GLU A 138 20.88 34.44 26.35
CA GLU A 138 20.06 33.22 26.18
C GLU A 138 20.41 32.49 24.88
N LEU A 139 20.66 33.23 23.80
CA LEU A 139 21.08 32.69 22.51
C LEU A 139 22.45 32.01 22.59
N ASP A 140 23.44 32.63 23.24
CA ASP A 140 24.78 32.06 23.40
C ASP A 140 24.78 30.79 24.25
N ASP A 141 23.99 30.79 25.32
CA ASP A 141 23.83 29.62 26.19
C ASP A 141 23.17 28.46 25.45
N ALA A 142 22.14 28.74 24.66
CA ALA A 142 21.48 27.72 23.85
C ALA A 142 22.37 27.18 22.72
N ILE A 143 23.16 28.03 22.04
CA ILE A 143 24.15 27.60 21.04
C ILE A 143 25.18 26.66 21.66
N ARG A 144 25.67 27.01 22.85
CA ARG A 144 26.64 26.21 23.61
C ARG A 144 26.04 24.88 24.07
N ALA A 145 24.83 24.89 24.63
CA ALA A 145 24.14 23.70 25.12
C ALA A 145 23.75 22.72 24.00
N ARG A 146 23.39 23.26 22.83
CA ARG A 146 23.09 22.49 21.62
C ARG A 146 24.33 22.09 20.83
N ARG A 147 25.52 22.57 21.22
CA ARG A 147 26.81 22.33 20.56
C ARG A 147 26.78 22.61 19.05
N ILE A 148 26.24 23.78 18.69
CA ILE A 148 26.26 24.23 17.30
C ILE A 148 27.64 24.81 17.02
N ASP A 149 28.49 24.05 16.32
CA ASP A 149 29.87 24.47 16.02
C ASP A 149 29.98 25.22 14.69
N ASP A 150 29.13 24.86 13.72
CA ASP A 150 29.11 25.48 12.39
C ASP A 150 28.59 26.94 12.44
N GLY A 151 29.33 27.83 11.78
CA GLY A 151 29.05 29.27 11.78
C GLY A 151 27.71 29.62 11.13
N ASP A 152 27.40 28.97 10.00
CA ASP A 152 26.15 29.20 9.27
C ASP A 152 24.96 28.67 10.05
N MET A 153 25.11 27.51 10.72
CA MET A 153 24.08 26.98 11.62
C MET A 153 23.81 27.89 12.81
N ARG A 154 24.83 28.54 13.38
CA ARG A 154 24.64 29.53 14.47
C ARG A 154 23.82 30.73 13.99
N VAL A 155 24.11 31.25 12.80
CA VAL A 155 23.36 32.36 12.20
C VAL A 155 21.93 31.93 11.89
N ALA A 156 21.73 30.79 11.24
CA ALA A 156 20.40 30.27 10.91
C ALA A 156 19.57 30.04 12.18
N PHE A 157 20.19 29.52 13.23
CA PHE A 157 19.57 29.35 14.53
C PHE A 157 19.18 30.69 15.16
N ALA A 158 20.07 31.68 15.19
CA ALA A 158 19.76 33.02 15.69
C ALA A 158 18.59 33.66 14.93
N GLN A 159 18.58 33.53 13.59
CA GLN A 159 17.51 34.04 12.73
C GLN A 159 16.16 33.36 12.98
N SER A 160 16.14 32.04 13.25
CA SER A 160 14.89 31.31 13.51
C SER A 160 14.24 31.74 14.84
N ASN A 161 15.03 32.30 15.75
CA ASN A 161 14.57 32.87 17.03
C ASN A 161 14.19 34.36 16.94
N LEU A 162 14.20 34.96 15.75
CA LEU A 162 13.61 36.27 15.53
C LEU A 162 12.09 36.17 15.31
N ALA A 163 11.36 37.20 15.73
CA ALA A 163 9.95 37.39 15.48
C ALA A 163 9.65 38.87 15.16
N GLY A 164 8.39 39.20 14.87
CA GLY A 164 7.93 40.58 14.73
C GLY A 164 8.79 41.45 13.81
N ARG A 165 9.11 42.67 14.29
CA ARG A 165 9.89 43.66 13.53
C ARG A 165 11.31 43.17 13.22
N ALA A 166 11.95 42.49 14.18
CA ALA A 166 13.30 41.97 14.00
C ALA A 166 13.35 40.91 12.87
N LYS A 167 12.36 40.03 12.78
CA LYS A 167 12.29 39.03 11.69
C LYS A 167 12.07 39.70 10.33
N THR A 168 11.16 40.66 10.24
CA THR A 168 10.90 41.40 8.99
C THR A 168 12.15 42.16 8.53
N TRP A 169 12.85 42.82 9.45
CA TRP A 169 14.11 43.49 9.16
C TRP A 169 15.18 42.52 8.63
N ALA A 170 15.39 41.39 9.31
CA ALA A 170 16.41 40.42 8.91
C ALA A 170 16.12 39.80 7.53
N LEU A 171 14.84 39.55 7.21
CA LEU A 171 14.43 39.11 5.88
C LEU A 171 14.65 40.19 4.82
N GLY A 172 14.36 41.45 5.12
CA GLY A 172 14.63 42.59 4.24
C GLY A 172 16.12 42.67 3.85
N LEU A 173 17.03 42.50 4.81
CA LEU A 173 18.46 42.45 4.53
C LEU A 173 18.84 41.25 3.63
N LYS A 174 18.26 40.07 3.90
CA LYS A 174 18.51 38.86 3.11
C LYS A 174 17.98 38.92 1.68
N LEU A 175 16.95 39.71 1.41
CA LEU A 175 16.44 39.93 0.05
C LEU A 175 17.45 40.68 -0.83
N HIS A 176 18.23 41.59 -0.24
CA HIS A 176 19.25 42.34 -0.96
C HIS A 176 20.58 41.59 -1.02
N ASP A 177 20.93 40.86 0.03
CA ASP A 177 22.16 40.07 0.13
C ASP A 177 21.89 38.76 0.87
N PRO A 178 21.84 37.60 0.17
CA PRO A 178 21.64 36.30 0.79
C PRO A 178 22.67 35.96 1.89
N CYS A 179 23.86 36.55 1.81
CA CYS A 179 24.98 36.38 2.72
C CYS A 179 25.15 37.56 3.71
N ALA A 180 24.10 38.37 3.92
CA ALA A 180 24.10 39.56 4.77
C ALA A 180 24.62 39.32 6.21
N PHE A 181 24.65 38.06 6.65
CA PHE A 181 25.10 37.63 7.97
C PHE A 181 26.18 36.54 7.85
N GLY A 182 27.41 36.94 7.50
CA GLY A 182 28.55 36.02 7.33
C GLY A 182 29.08 35.39 8.62
N SER A 183 28.64 35.85 9.80
CA SER A 183 28.94 35.21 11.09
C SER A 183 27.94 35.64 12.17
N LEU A 184 27.91 34.91 13.29
CA LEU A 184 27.07 35.27 14.44
C LEU A 184 27.45 36.64 15.02
N GLU A 185 28.74 37.00 15.02
CA GLU A 185 29.21 38.29 15.52
C GLU A 185 28.76 39.45 14.63
N VAL A 186 28.81 39.27 13.31
CA VAL A 186 28.27 40.24 12.34
C VAL A 186 26.76 40.37 12.52
N PHE A 187 26.07 39.24 12.70
CA PHE A 187 24.63 39.22 12.97
C PHE A 187 24.27 40.02 14.24
N LYS A 188 24.92 39.75 15.38
CA LYS A 188 24.67 40.48 16.63
C LYS A 188 24.98 41.97 16.51
N SER A 189 26.06 42.30 15.79
CA SER A 189 26.47 43.70 15.60
C SER A 189 25.47 44.47 14.76
N ARG A 190 24.87 43.84 13.75
CA ARG A 190 23.81 44.45 12.92
C ARG A 190 22.47 44.60 13.66
N LEU A 191 22.23 43.81 14.70
CA LEU A 191 20.97 43.82 15.46
C LEU A 191 20.96 44.83 16.61
N ARG A 192 22.14 45.35 17.01
CA ARG A 192 22.28 46.45 17.98
C ARG A 192 21.85 47.78 17.39
#